data_AF-A0AAV8XPM2-F1
#
_entry.id   AF-A0AAV8XPM2-F1
#
_cell.length_a   1.000
_cell.length_b   1.000
_cell.length_c   1.000
_cell.angle_alpha   90.00
_cell.angle_beta   90.00
_cell.angle_gamma   90.00
#
_symmetry.space_group_name_H-M   'P 1'
#
loop_
_entity.id
_entity.type
_entity.pdbx_description
1 polymer ?
#
loop_
_entity_poly.entity_id
_entity_poly.type
_entity_poly.pdbx_seq_one_letter_code
_entity_poly.pdbx_strand_id
1 'polypeptide(L)'
;MQCIHEVTDLMNEHLPRLKIKFPQDRRSINVNKQNFMDKFNFPGVLGCIDCTHVAILKPDQDEHNFLNRKGYHSLNVQIICDATMKILNINANFPGASHDSFIWRQSQVRNFLLEKYNNGEMRGTWLLGDSGYPLEPFLMVPFHENAQQPQNDGRENFNRSLRQARCIIERCIGLLKMRFRSIMQERRARYDPHFMGKIVNCCACLHNICVERNIPFNEPQPFPPAPDENIPQNVNIDNNHNMFLAGQQIRQNIVNNYFM
;
A
#
# COMPACT_ATOMS: atom_id res chain seq x y z
N MET A 1 18.62 -13.91 -23.75
CA MET A 1 18.03 -13.26 -22.56
C MET A 1 18.53 -11.84 -22.32
N GLN A 2 19.56 -11.34 -23.02
CA GLN A 2 20.13 -9.98 -22.81
C GLN A 2 19.13 -8.83 -23.06
N CYS A 3 18.24 -8.96 -24.06
CA CYS A 3 17.23 -7.96 -24.37
C CYS A 3 16.24 -7.68 -23.21
N ILE A 4 15.85 -8.71 -22.43
CA ILE A 4 14.93 -8.50 -21.29
C ILE A 4 15.62 -7.69 -20.20
N HIS A 5 16.90 -7.95 -19.92
CA HIS A 5 17.68 -7.18 -18.94
C HIS A 5 17.82 -5.73 -19.38
N GLU A 6 18.28 -5.51 -20.61
CA GLU A 6 18.50 -4.16 -21.17
C GLU A 6 17.22 -3.33 -21.19
N VAL A 7 16.11 -3.88 -21.68
CA VAL A 7 14.82 -3.17 -21.71
C VAL A 7 14.32 -2.90 -20.29
N THR A 8 14.47 -3.86 -19.37
CA THR A 8 14.03 -3.68 -17.97
C THR A 8 14.84 -2.59 -17.27
N ASP A 9 16.15 -2.54 -17.51
CA ASP A 9 17.04 -1.52 -16.94
C ASP A 9 16.71 -0.13 -17.50
N LEU A 10 16.57 0.01 -18.82
CA LEU A 10 16.17 1.27 -19.46
C LEU A 10 14.80 1.77 -18.97
N MET A 11 13.85 0.85 -18.81
CA MET A 11 12.54 1.19 -18.26
C MET A 11 12.64 1.69 -16.82
N ASN A 12 13.43 1.03 -15.96
CA ASN A 12 13.62 1.46 -14.57
C ASN A 12 14.34 2.81 -14.47
N GLU A 13 15.22 3.13 -15.41
CA GLU A 13 15.91 4.41 -15.47
C GLU A 13 14.96 5.57 -15.82
N HIS A 14 14.07 5.37 -16.81
CA HIS A 14 13.31 6.47 -17.40
C HIS A 14 11.83 6.54 -17.02
N LEU A 15 11.15 5.41 -16.81
CA LEU A 15 9.70 5.40 -16.64
C LEU A 15 9.20 5.72 -15.23
N PRO A 16 9.82 5.26 -14.12
CA PRO A 16 9.29 5.50 -12.78
C PRO A 16 9.08 6.98 -12.49
N ARG A 17 10.06 7.84 -12.81
CA ARG A 17 9.97 9.30 -12.62
C ARG A 17 8.82 9.94 -13.41
N LEU A 18 8.41 9.33 -14.51
CA LEU A 18 7.34 9.82 -15.37
C LEU A 18 5.97 9.26 -14.99
N LYS A 19 5.92 8.00 -14.54
CA LYS A 19 4.67 7.23 -14.41
C LYS A 19 4.26 6.91 -12.98
N ILE A 20 5.18 6.83 -12.03
CA ILE A 20 4.87 6.64 -10.61
C ILE A 20 5.21 7.93 -9.87
N LYS A 21 4.17 8.72 -9.57
CA LYS A 21 4.34 10.02 -8.91
C LYS A 21 3.47 10.08 -7.68
N PHE A 22 4.11 10.18 -6.52
CA PHE A 22 3.41 10.44 -5.28
C PHE A 22 2.94 11.91 -5.27
N PRO A 23 1.69 12.22 -4.89
CA PRO A 23 1.19 13.59 -4.87
C PRO A 23 1.98 14.44 -3.88
N GLN A 24 2.51 15.56 -4.35
CA GLN A 24 3.26 16.52 -3.52
C GLN A 24 2.65 17.93 -3.58
N ASP A 25 2.00 18.28 -4.69
CA ASP A 25 1.37 19.58 -4.87
C ASP A 25 -0.07 19.58 -4.33
N ARG A 26 -0.54 20.75 -3.90
CA ARG A 26 -1.87 20.92 -3.30
C ARG A 26 -3.00 20.49 -4.23
N ARG A 27 -2.84 20.64 -5.54
CA ARG A 27 -3.89 20.30 -6.51
C ARG A 27 -4.07 18.79 -6.59
N SER A 28 -2.99 18.03 -6.80
CA SER A 28 -3.07 16.57 -6.86
C SER A 28 -3.54 15.94 -5.55
N ILE A 29 -3.10 16.48 -4.40
CA ILE A 29 -3.58 16.07 -3.08
C ILE A 29 -5.09 16.29 -2.95
N ASN A 30 -5.59 17.47 -3.29
CA ASN A 30 -7.03 17.78 -3.18
C ASN A 30 -7.89 16.95 -4.13
N VAL A 31 -7.41 16.69 -5.35
CA VAL A 31 -8.10 15.80 -6.30
C VAL A 31 -8.25 14.39 -5.71
N ASN A 32 -7.18 13.83 -5.13
CA ASN A 32 -7.27 12.52 -4.51
C ASN A 32 -8.25 12.50 -3.34
N LYS A 33 -8.19 13.50 -2.44
CA LYS A 33 -9.13 13.63 -1.33
C LYS A 33 -10.58 13.68 -1.81
N GLN A 34 -10.86 14.47 -2.84
CA GLN A 34 -12.20 14.58 -3.41
C GLN A 34 -12.65 13.24 -4.00
N ASN A 35 -11.80 12.56 -4.77
CA ASN A 35 -12.15 11.27 -5.36
C ASN A 35 -12.48 10.20 -4.31
N PHE A 36 -11.76 10.17 -3.18
CA PHE A 36 -12.08 9.25 -2.09
C PHE A 36 -13.33 9.67 -1.32
N MET A 37 -13.55 10.96 -1.14
CA MET A 37 -14.78 11.48 -0.55
C MET A 37 -16.00 11.08 -1.40
N ASP A 38 -15.95 11.34 -2.71
CA ASP A 38 -17.06 11.06 -3.63
C ASP A 38 -17.36 9.56 -3.73
N LYS A 39 -16.32 8.71 -3.71
CA LYS A 39 -16.45 7.27 -3.96
C LYS A 39 -16.74 6.44 -2.70
N PHE A 40 -16.22 6.87 -1.55
CA PHE A 40 -16.24 6.07 -0.32
C PHE A 40 -16.76 6.83 0.90
N ASN A 41 -17.12 8.11 0.74
CA ASN A 41 -17.49 9.00 1.83
C ASN A 41 -16.43 9.06 2.95
N PHE A 42 -15.15 8.97 2.57
CA PHE A 42 -14.03 9.01 3.51
C PHE A 42 -13.22 10.30 3.30
N PRO A 43 -13.21 11.23 4.28
CA PRO A 43 -12.52 12.51 4.13
C PRO A 43 -11.00 12.36 4.13
N GLY A 44 -10.27 13.31 3.55
CA GLY A 44 -8.83 13.47 3.75
C GLY A 44 -7.92 12.38 3.17
N VAL A 45 -8.47 11.37 2.48
CA VAL A 45 -7.69 10.23 1.97
C VAL A 45 -6.86 10.62 0.74
N LEU A 46 -5.56 10.36 0.81
CA LEU A 46 -4.62 10.57 -0.30
C LEU A 46 -4.48 9.34 -1.20
N GLY A 47 -4.61 8.16 -0.60
CA GLY A 47 -4.42 6.87 -1.24
C GLY A 47 -4.59 5.71 -0.26
N CYS A 48 -4.72 4.51 -0.79
CA CYS A 48 -4.70 3.27 0.01
C CYS A 48 -3.34 2.60 -0.17
N ILE A 49 -2.80 2.07 0.94
CA ILE A 49 -1.51 1.37 0.99
C ILE A 49 -1.73 -0.09 1.34
N ASP A 50 -1.01 -0.98 0.67
CA ASP A 50 -1.01 -2.41 0.97
C ASP A 50 0.27 -3.06 0.45
N CYS A 51 0.56 -4.25 0.95
CA CYS A 51 1.65 -5.08 0.53
C CYS A 51 1.16 -6.26 -0.32
N THR A 52 2.02 -6.76 -1.20
CA THR A 52 1.72 -7.97 -1.97
C THR A 52 2.94 -8.80 -2.23
N HIS A 53 2.79 -10.12 -2.13
CA HIS A 53 3.87 -11.04 -2.40
C HIS A 53 4.01 -11.31 -3.90
N VAL A 54 5.23 -11.19 -4.42
CA VAL A 54 5.63 -11.62 -5.76
C VAL A 54 6.53 -12.83 -5.61
N ALA A 55 6.09 -13.99 -6.09
CA ALA A 55 6.81 -15.24 -5.93
C ALA A 55 8.12 -15.24 -6.71
N ILE A 56 9.18 -15.73 -6.06
CA ILE A 56 10.50 -15.93 -6.65
C ILE A 56 10.93 -17.38 -6.48
N LEU A 57 11.97 -17.79 -7.19
CA LEU A 57 12.67 -19.03 -6.85
C LEU A 57 13.37 -18.90 -5.50
N LYS A 58 13.63 -20.05 -4.88
CA LYS A 58 14.50 -20.15 -3.71
C LYS A 58 15.82 -19.43 -4.02
N PRO A 59 16.19 -18.37 -3.29
CA PRO A 59 17.46 -17.72 -3.49
C PRO A 59 18.58 -18.53 -2.84
N ASP A 60 19.78 -18.48 -3.43
CA ASP A 60 20.95 -19.22 -2.96
C ASP A 60 21.55 -18.62 -1.68
N GLN A 61 21.36 -17.31 -1.47
CA GLN A 61 21.82 -16.56 -0.30
C GLN A 61 20.63 -16.08 0.52
N ASP A 62 20.80 -16.09 1.85
CA ASP A 62 19.83 -15.54 2.81
C ASP A 62 18.38 -16.00 2.60
N GLU A 63 18.20 -17.26 2.19
CA GLU A 63 16.92 -17.87 1.84
C GLU A 63 15.79 -17.54 2.82
N HIS A 64 16.08 -17.69 4.12
CA HIS A 64 15.13 -17.51 5.21
C HIS A 64 14.47 -16.13 5.20
N ASN A 65 15.16 -15.09 4.71
CA ASN A 65 14.60 -13.74 4.58
C ASN A 65 13.51 -13.67 3.52
N PHE A 66 13.51 -14.56 2.53
CA PHE A 66 12.54 -14.55 1.44
C PHE A 66 11.34 -15.47 1.69
N LEU A 67 11.41 -16.34 2.70
CA LEU A 67 10.32 -17.25 3.05
C LEU A 67 9.19 -16.48 3.73
N ASN A 68 8.03 -16.39 3.07
CA ASN A 68 6.86 -15.74 3.66
C ASN A 68 6.07 -16.69 4.57
N ARG A 69 5.07 -16.13 5.26
CA ARG A 69 4.18 -16.86 6.18
C ARG A 69 3.37 -17.97 5.51
N LYS A 70 3.21 -17.92 4.18
CA LYS A 70 2.49 -18.91 3.36
C LYS A 70 3.42 -20.02 2.85
N GLY A 71 4.67 -20.07 3.31
CA GLY A 71 5.61 -21.15 3.06
C GLY A 71 6.27 -21.13 1.67
N TYR A 72 6.30 -19.99 0.99
CA TYR A 72 7.01 -19.85 -0.29
C TYR A 72 7.92 -18.62 -0.34
N HIS A 73 8.95 -18.66 -1.19
CA HIS A 73 9.88 -17.54 -1.37
C HIS A 73 9.24 -16.42 -2.19
N SER A 74 9.35 -15.19 -1.72
CA SER A 74 8.76 -14.03 -2.37
C SER A 74 9.53 -12.75 -2.10
N LEU A 75 9.28 -11.73 -2.91
CA LEU A 75 9.45 -10.33 -2.52
C LEU A 75 8.15 -9.85 -1.87
N ASN A 76 8.24 -9.06 -0.80
CA ASN A 76 7.10 -8.32 -0.27
C ASN A 76 7.13 -6.90 -0.88
N VAL A 77 6.13 -6.57 -1.69
CA VAL A 77 6.06 -5.34 -2.48
C VAL A 77 5.01 -4.41 -1.89
N GLN A 78 5.40 -3.24 -1.40
CA GLN A 78 4.49 -2.21 -0.92
C GLN A 78 4.01 -1.34 -2.08
N ILE A 79 2.70 -1.10 -2.17
CA ILE A 79 2.06 -0.31 -3.22
C ILE A 79 1.13 0.71 -2.57
N ILE A 80 1.13 1.93 -3.10
CA ILE A 80 0.13 2.95 -2.79
C ILE A 80 -0.64 3.26 -4.06
N CYS A 81 -1.97 3.27 -4.03
CA CYS A 81 -2.80 3.69 -5.17
C CYS A 81 -3.86 4.72 -4.79
N ASP A 82 -4.33 5.48 -5.78
CA ASP A 82 -5.46 6.39 -5.62
C ASP A 82 -6.81 5.67 -5.86
N ALA A 83 -7.91 6.43 -5.74
CA ALA A 83 -9.27 5.95 -5.95
C ALA A 83 -9.58 5.46 -7.38
N THR A 84 -8.68 5.74 -8.34
CA THR A 84 -8.75 5.32 -9.75
C THR A 84 -7.88 4.10 -10.05
N MET A 85 -7.25 3.51 -9.02
CA MET A 85 -6.28 2.40 -9.14
C MET A 85 -4.99 2.80 -9.87
N LYS A 86 -4.66 4.09 -9.91
CA LYS A 86 -3.34 4.56 -10.36
C LYS A 86 -2.35 4.38 -9.21
N ILE A 87 -1.21 3.75 -9.50
CA ILE A 87 -0.13 3.53 -8.53
C ILE A 87 0.61 4.84 -8.30
N LEU A 88 0.59 5.33 -7.06
CA LEU A 88 1.26 6.56 -6.63
C LEU A 88 2.68 6.29 -6.13
N ASN A 89 2.92 5.11 -5.57
CA ASN A 89 4.23 4.67 -5.10
C ASN A 89 4.33 3.14 -5.13
N ILE A 90 5.54 2.63 -5.34
CA ILE A 90 5.85 1.20 -5.26
C ILE A 90 7.24 1.00 -4.66
N ASN A 91 7.38 -0.04 -3.84
CA ASN A 91 8.64 -0.46 -3.24
C ASN A 91 8.76 -1.99 -3.29
N ALA A 92 9.57 -2.49 -4.22
CA ALA A 92 9.75 -3.92 -4.49
C ALA A 92 11.08 -4.49 -3.98
N ASN A 93 11.72 -3.82 -3.01
CA ASN A 93 13.07 -4.14 -2.56
C ASN A 93 13.14 -5.01 -1.30
N PHE A 94 11.99 -5.49 -0.80
CA PHE A 94 11.94 -6.18 0.48
C PHE A 94 11.77 -7.69 0.33
N PRO A 95 12.54 -8.49 1.08
CA PRO A 95 12.36 -9.93 1.17
C PRO A 95 10.98 -10.31 1.72
N GLY A 96 10.49 -11.50 1.35
CA GLY A 96 9.16 -12.00 1.68
C GLY A 96 8.85 -12.20 3.16
N ALA A 97 9.86 -12.32 4.02
CA ALA A 97 9.67 -12.35 5.48
C ALA A 97 9.45 -10.96 6.09
N SER A 98 9.68 -9.88 5.33
CA SER A 98 9.54 -8.51 5.83
C SER A 98 8.09 -8.19 6.16
N HIS A 99 7.85 -7.69 7.37
CA HIS A 99 6.54 -7.21 7.80
C HIS A 99 6.18 -5.86 7.14
N ASP A 100 4.89 -5.64 6.89
CA ASP A 100 4.42 -4.41 6.23
C ASP A 100 4.78 -3.14 7.00
N SER A 101 4.65 -3.17 8.33
CA SER A 101 5.11 -2.07 9.20
C SER A 101 6.61 -1.80 9.09
N PHE A 102 7.43 -2.82 8.84
CA PHE A 102 8.88 -2.64 8.66
C PHE A 102 9.17 -1.96 7.32
N ILE A 103 8.52 -2.40 6.24
CA ILE A 103 8.64 -1.77 4.91
C ILE A 103 8.18 -0.31 4.98
N TRP A 104 7.07 -0.04 5.67
CA TRP A 104 6.59 1.34 5.89
C TRP A 104 7.60 2.23 6.62
N ARG A 105 8.22 1.73 7.70
CA ARG A 105 9.24 2.48 8.45
C ARG A 105 10.46 2.86 7.60
N GLN A 106 10.78 2.05 6.60
CA GLN A 106 11.88 2.29 5.65
C GLN A 106 11.44 3.09 4.41
N SER A 107 10.15 3.44 4.28
CA SER A 107 9.61 4.09 3.09
C SER A 107 9.97 5.57 3.02
N GLN A 108 10.44 6.01 1.85
CA GLN A 108 10.66 7.44 1.58
C GLN A 108 9.35 8.25 1.65
N VAL A 109 8.21 7.63 1.32
CA VAL A 109 6.89 8.26 1.43
C VAL A 109 6.58 8.58 2.89
N ARG A 110 6.90 7.67 3.83
CA ARG A 110 6.71 7.92 5.26
C ARG A 110 7.53 9.13 5.71
N ASN A 111 8.81 9.20 5.33
CA ASN A 111 9.69 10.32 5.70
C ASN A 111 9.16 11.65 5.16
N PHE A 112 8.71 11.68 3.90
CA PHE A 112 8.07 12.84 3.29
C PHE A 112 6.80 13.27 4.05
N LEU A 113 5.89 12.34 4.35
CA LEU A 113 4.65 12.65 5.07
C LEU A 113 4.93 13.12 6.50
N LEU A 114 5.92 12.55 7.18
CA LEU A 114 6.34 12.96 8.52
C LEU A 114 6.87 14.40 8.52
N GLU A 115 7.75 14.74 7.58
CA GLU A 115 8.26 16.10 7.41
C GLU A 115 7.10 17.10 7.18
N LYS A 116 6.21 16.79 6.23
CA LYS A 116 5.06 17.64 5.89
C LYS A 116 4.06 17.77 7.04
N TYR A 117 3.90 16.73 7.85
CA TYR A 117 3.07 16.79 9.04
C TYR A 117 3.67 17.68 10.13
N ASN A 118 4.97 17.57 10.37
CA ASN A 118 5.71 18.38 11.34
C ASN A 118 5.71 19.86 10.95
N ASN A 119 5.81 20.17 9.65
CA ASN A 119 5.71 21.53 9.12
C ASN A 119 4.27 22.07 9.07
N GLY A 120 3.25 21.25 9.36
CA GLY A 120 1.84 21.63 9.30
C GLY A 120 1.24 21.70 7.89
N GLU A 121 1.97 21.31 6.85
CA GLU A 121 1.57 21.45 5.43
C GLU A 121 0.54 20.41 4.98
N MET A 122 0.51 19.22 5.60
CA MET A 122 -0.38 18.10 5.22
C MET A 122 -1.37 17.71 6.32
N ARG A 123 -1.76 18.64 7.18
CA ARG A 123 -2.83 18.41 8.17
C ARG A 123 -4.13 18.00 7.46
N GLY A 124 -4.85 17.04 8.05
CA GLY A 124 -6.08 16.53 7.43
C GLY A 124 -5.86 15.67 6.18
N THR A 125 -4.68 15.04 6.05
CA THR A 125 -4.33 14.17 4.91
C THR A 125 -3.76 12.86 5.42
N TRP A 126 -4.25 11.73 4.91
CA TRP A 126 -3.77 10.41 5.34
C TRP A 126 -3.86 9.35 4.25
N LEU A 127 -3.05 8.31 4.39
CA LEU A 127 -3.21 7.03 3.72
C LEU A 127 -4.13 6.10 4.53
N LEU A 128 -4.74 5.12 3.87
CA LEU A 128 -5.49 4.04 4.53
C LEU A 128 -4.74 2.70 4.38
N GLY A 129 -4.41 2.04 5.48
CA GLY A 129 -3.74 0.73 5.51
C GLY A 129 -4.49 -0.31 6.37
N ASP A 130 -3.99 -1.56 6.41
CA ASP A 130 -4.47 -2.58 7.37
C ASP A 130 -3.92 -2.38 8.78
N SER A 131 -4.42 -3.22 9.67
CA SER A 131 -3.92 -3.48 11.02
C SER A 131 -2.44 -3.93 11.09
N GLY A 132 -1.82 -4.33 9.97
CA GLY A 132 -0.40 -4.65 9.87
C GLY A 132 0.49 -3.41 9.86
N TYR A 133 -0.06 -2.23 9.59
CA TYR A 133 0.62 -0.94 9.64
C TYR A 133 0.52 -0.26 11.01
N PRO A 134 1.49 0.59 11.39
CA PRO A 134 1.36 1.42 12.58
C PRO A 134 0.34 2.53 12.35
N LEU A 135 -0.40 2.89 13.41
CA LEU A 135 -1.22 4.09 13.42
C LEU A 135 -0.32 5.33 13.54
N GLU A 136 -0.40 6.22 12.56
CA GLU A 136 0.34 7.50 12.53
C GLU A 136 -0.61 8.63 12.06
N PRO A 137 -0.29 9.91 12.29
CA PRO A 137 -1.15 11.03 11.91
C PRO A 137 -1.56 11.09 10.44
N PHE A 138 -0.75 10.49 9.57
CA PHE A 138 -0.90 10.43 8.12
C PHE A 138 -1.13 8.99 7.61
N LEU A 139 -1.37 8.03 8.49
CA LEU A 139 -1.68 6.63 8.14
C LEU A 139 -2.77 6.09 9.09
N MET A 140 -3.99 6.00 8.58
CA MET A 140 -5.13 5.49 9.31
C MET A 140 -5.27 3.98 9.10
N VAL A 141 -5.45 3.29 10.21
CA VAL A 141 -5.68 1.83 10.26
C VAL A 141 -6.97 1.56 11.05
N PRO A 142 -7.62 0.40 10.86
CA PRO A 142 -8.83 0.03 11.60
C PRO A 142 -8.66 0.15 13.12
N PHE A 143 -9.76 0.39 13.83
CA PHE A 143 -9.81 0.10 15.26
C PHE A 143 -9.75 -1.41 15.46
N HIS A 144 -8.87 -1.87 16.35
CA HIS A 144 -8.89 -3.25 16.80
C HIS A 144 -10.09 -3.49 17.72
N GLU A 145 -10.72 -4.65 17.57
CA GLU A 145 -11.73 -5.12 18.50
C GLU A 145 -11.05 -5.49 19.83
N ASN A 146 -10.97 -4.52 20.74
CA ASN A 146 -10.52 -4.77 22.10
C ASN A 146 -11.74 -4.89 23.00
N ALA A 147 -11.86 -6.01 23.73
CA ALA A 147 -12.93 -6.28 24.69
C ALA A 147 -13.09 -5.21 25.80
N GLN A 148 -12.11 -4.33 25.97
CA GLN A 148 -12.06 -3.29 27.00
C GLN A 148 -12.50 -1.90 26.52
N GLN A 149 -12.72 -1.68 25.22
CA GLN A 149 -13.21 -0.40 24.71
C GLN A 149 -14.62 -0.58 24.16
N PRO A 150 -15.63 0.17 24.65
CA PRO A 150 -16.97 0.05 24.12
C PRO A 150 -16.96 0.35 22.62
N GLN A 151 -17.42 -0.62 21.82
CA GLN A 151 -17.75 -0.38 20.43
C GLN A 151 -18.89 0.64 20.41
N ASN A 152 -18.64 1.79 19.79
CA ASN A 152 -19.67 2.75 19.44
C ASN A 152 -19.88 2.69 17.92
N ASP A 153 -21.11 2.88 17.46
CA ASP A 153 -21.53 2.81 16.07
C ASP A 153 -20.58 3.58 15.14
N GLY A 154 -20.06 4.73 15.59
CA GLY A 154 -19.12 5.52 14.79
C GLY A 154 -17.77 4.84 14.50
N ARG A 155 -17.24 4.01 15.41
CA ARG A 155 -16.01 3.25 15.15
C ARG A 155 -16.25 2.12 14.15
N GLU A 156 -17.41 1.48 14.23
CA GLU A 156 -17.78 0.44 13.28
C GLU A 156 -18.04 1.04 11.89
N ASN A 157 -18.74 2.17 11.81
CA ASN A 157 -18.94 2.93 10.57
C ASN A 157 -17.60 3.34 9.94
N PHE A 158 -16.66 3.83 10.75
CA PHE A 158 -15.30 4.12 10.31
C PHE A 158 -14.59 2.88 9.76
N ASN A 159 -14.59 1.77 10.50
CA ASN A 159 -13.95 0.52 10.07
C ASN A 159 -14.59 -0.02 8.78
N ARG A 160 -15.92 0.08 8.64
CA ARG A 160 -16.65 -0.30 7.43
C ARG A 160 -16.24 0.54 6.23
N SER A 161 -16.23 1.87 6.37
CA SER A 161 -15.81 2.78 5.29
C SER A 161 -14.33 2.61 4.93
N LEU A 162 -13.45 2.41 5.92
CA LEU A 162 -12.03 2.11 5.70
C LEU A 162 -11.87 0.82 4.90
N ARG A 163 -12.54 -0.27 5.31
CA ARG A 163 -12.53 -1.56 4.61
C ARG A 163 -13.01 -1.41 3.16
N GLN A 164 -14.11 -0.71 2.95
CA GLN A 164 -14.66 -0.45 1.61
C GLN A 164 -13.70 0.35 0.73
N ALA A 165 -13.08 1.41 1.27
CA ALA A 165 -12.09 2.19 0.55
C ALA A 165 -10.87 1.35 0.16
N ARG A 166 -10.39 0.50 1.08
CA ARG A 166 -9.23 -0.37 0.85
C ARG A 166 -9.45 -1.46 -0.20
N CYS A 167 -10.69 -1.85 -0.50
CA CYS A 167 -10.94 -2.70 -1.66
C CYS A 167 -10.34 -2.12 -2.96
N ILE A 168 -10.09 -0.81 -3.05
CA ILE A 168 -9.43 -0.21 -4.21
C ILE A 168 -7.97 -0.65 -4.39
N ILE A 169 -7.20 -0.79 -3.30
CA ILE A 169 -5.80 -1.20 -3.38
C ILE A 169 -5.69 -2.69 -3.67
N GLU A 170 -6.57 -3.51 -3.09
CA GLU A 170 -6.70 -4.93 -3.42
C GLU A 170 -7.03 -5.12 -4.91
N ARG A 171 -8.01 -4.35 -5.43
CA ARG A 171 -8.33 -4.33 -6.87
C ARG A 171 -7.14 -3.89 -7.70
N CYS A 172 -6.46 -2.80 -7.34
CA CYS A 172 -5.28 -2.32 -8.06
C CYS A 172 -4.19 -3.41 -8.15
N ILE A 173 -3.90 -4.09 -7.03
CA ILE A 173 -2.91 -5.17 -6.96
C ILE A 173 -3.35 -6.37 -7.81
N GLY A 174 -4.62 -6.77 -7.70
CA GLY A 174 -5.19 -7.85 -8.52
C GLY A 174 -5.03 -7.55 -10.01
N LEU A 175 -5.36 -6.33 -10.43
CA LEU A 175 -5.23 -5.87 -11.82
C LEU A 175 -3.80 -5.86 -12.32
N LEU A 176 -2.88 -5.34 -11.51
CA LEU A 176 -1.46 -5.33 -11.82
C LEU A 176 -0.97 -6.77 -12.10
N LYS A 177 -1.30 -7.72 -11.22
CA LYS A 177 -0.91 -9.12 -11.35
C LYS A 177 -1.54 -9.82 -12.55
N MET A 178 -2.82 -9.59 -12.82
CA MET A 178 -3.49 -10.23 -13.97
C MET A 178 -3.02 -9.67 -15.32
N ARG A 179 -2.78 -8.35 -15.42
CA ARG A 179 -2.23 -7.73 -16.63
C ARG A 179 -0.83 -8.28 -16.92
N PHE A 180 0.00 -8.34 -15.89
CA PHE A 180 1.38 -8.75 -16.01
C PHE A 180 1.57 -10.09 -15.32
N ARG A 181 1.14 -11.16 -16.00
CA ARG A 181 1.22 -12.52 -15.45
C ARG A 181 2.63 -12.93 -15.02
N SER A 182 3.68 -12.25 -15.50
CA SER A 182 5.07 -12.44 -15.06
C SER A 182 5.28 -12.27 -13.55
N ILE A 183 4.44 -11.49 -12.86
CA ILE A 183 4.50 -11.28 -11.40
C ILE A 183 3.45 -12.10 -10.62
N MET A 184 2.70 -12.99 -11.30
CA MET A 184 1.74 -13.89 -10.65
C MET A 184 2.46 -15.04 -9.93
N GLN A 185 1.86 -15.50 -8.84
CA GLN A 185 2.44 -16.52 -7.96
C GLN A 185 2.71 -17.83 -8.70
N GLU A 186 1.83 -18.23 -9.63
CA GLU A 186 1.92 -19.51 -10.34
C GLU A 186 3.08 -19.59 -11.32
N ARG A 187 3.67 -18.45 -11.71
CA ARG A 187 4.73 -18.40 -12.72
C ARG A 187 6.13 -18.59 -12.15
N ARG A 188 6.32 -18.45 -10.82
CA ARG A 188 7.60 -18.53 -10.07
C ARG A 188 8.78 -18.10 -10.95
N ALA A 189 8.88 -16.79 -11.18
CA ALA A 189 9.84 -16.25 -12.13
C ALA A 189 11.27 -16.68 -11.79
N ARG A 190 12.02 -17.10 -12.81
CA ARG A 190 13.40 -17.62 -12.68
C ARG A 190 14.46 -16.53 -12.64
N TYR A 191 14.12 -15.41 -12.01
CA TYR A 191 15.01 -14.26 -11.87
C TYR A 191 15.46 -14.13 -10.43
N ASP A 192 16.66 -13.59 -10.24
CA ASP A 192 17.14 -13.23 -8.91
C ASP A 192 16.23 -12.17 -8.28
N PRO A 193 16.21 -12.05 -6.94
CA PRO A 193 15.30 -11.14 -6.25
C PRO A 193 15.45 -9.68 -6.69
N HIS A 194 16.66 -9.22 -6.98
CA HIS A 194 16.92 -7.84 -7.36
C HIS A 194 16.35 -7.54 -8.74
N PHE A 195 16.62 -8.40 -9.73
CA PHE A 195 16.06 -8.25 -11.07
C PHE A 195 14.54 -8.41 -11.07
N MET A 196 13.98 -9.27 -10.22
CA MET A 196 12.54 -9.39 -10.07
C MET A 196 11.89 -8.10 -9.56
N GLY A 197 12.55 -7.38 -8.64
CA GLY A 197 12.11 -6.04 -8.20
C GLY A 197 12.04 -5.04 -9.36
N LYS A 198 13.02 -5.06 -10.27
CA LYS A 198 13.01 -4.22 -11.49
C LYS A 198 11.86 -4.57 -12.43
N ILE A 199 11.56 -5.85 -12.62
CA ILE A 199 10.39 -6.29 -13.41
C ILE A 199 9.09 -5.75 -12.79
N VAL A 200 8.94 -5.85 -11.48
CA VAL A 200 7.77 -5.34 -10.76
C VAL A 200 7.58 -3.84 -10.98
N ASN A 201 8.66 -3.05 -10.92
CA ASN A 201 8.62 -1.61 -11.20
C ASN A 201 8.19 -1.31 -12.65
N CYS A 202 8.69 -2.07 -13.63
CA CYS A 202 8.27 -1.96 -15.02
C CYS A 202 6.77 -2.24 -15.18
N CYS A 203 6.28 -3.33 -14.58
CA CYS A 203 4.86 -3.68 -14.58
C CYS A 203 4.00 -2.57 -13.98
N ALA A 204 4.42 -1.95 -12.88
CA ALA A 204 3.70 -0.84 -12.26
C ALA A 204 3.64 0.41 -13.18
N CYS A 205 4.75 0.73 -13.86
CA CYS A 205 4.77 1.83 -14.83
C CYS A 205 3.81 1.57 -16.00
N LEU A 206 3.83 0.35 -16.55
CA LEU A 206 2.93 -0.06 -17.63
C LEU A 206 1.47 -0.12 -17.18
N HIS A 207 1.19 -0.55 -15.94
CA HIS A 207 -0.15 -0.50 -15.35
C HIS A 207 -0.70 0.93 -15.34
N ASN A 208 0.09 1.90 -14.88
CA ASN A 208 -0.33 3.29 -14.89
C ASN A 208 -0.58 3.83 -16.31
N ILE A 209 0.24 3.44 -17.30
CA ILE A 209 -0.04 3.77 -18.70
C ILE A 209 -1.38 3.19 -19.16
N CYS A 210 -1.68 1.94 -18.76
CA CYS A 210 -2.96 1.31 -19.09
C CYS A 210 -4.15 2.04 -18.45
N VAL A 211 -4.02 2.44 -17.17
CA VAL A 211 -5.04 3.22 -16.45
C VAL A 211 -5.25 4.58 -17.12
N GLU A 212 -4.17 5.30 -17.44
CA GLU A 212 -4.22 6.61 -18.12
C GLU A 212 -4.87 6.55 -19.50
N ARG A 213 -4.69 5.43 -20.22
CA ARG A 213 -5.23 5.22 -21.56
C ARG A 213 -6.59 4.52 -21.57
N ASN A 214 -7.17 4.24 -20.40
CA ASN A 214 -8.41 3.48 -20.25
C ASN A 214 -8.39 2.15 -21.02
N ILE A 215 -7.25 1.46 -21.03
CA ILE A 215 -7.12 0.18 -21.73
C ILE A 215 -8.03 -0.83 -21.04
N PRO A 216 -9.02 -1.42 -21.75
CA PRO A 216 -9.97 -2.35 -21.15
C PRO A 216 -9.24 -3.56 -20.56
N PHE A 217 -9.85 -4.16 -19.55
CA PHE A 217 -9.42 -5.41 -18.96
C PHE A 217 -10.65 -6.18 -18.51
N ASN A 218 -10.55 -7.51 -18.48
CA ASN A 218 -11.63 -8.32 -17.91
C ASN A 218 -11.55 -8.19 -16.39
N GLU A 219 -12.50 -7.48 -15.79
CA GLU A 219 -12.67 -7.45 -14.32
C GLU A 219 -12.86 -8.88 -13.81
N PRO A 220 -12.00 -9.38 -12.90
CA PRO A 220 -12.37 -10.55 -12.12
C PRO A 220 -13.54 -10.15 -11.22
N GLN A 221 -14.41 -11.12 -10.95
CA GLN A 221 -15.45 -11.03 -9.93
C GLN A 221 -14.85 -10.46 -8.62
N PRO A 222 -15.64 -9.69 -7.83
CA PRO A 222 -15.14 -9.09 -6.60
C PRO A 222 -14.45 -10.13 -5.73
N PHE A 223 -13.21 -9.85 -5.34
CA PHE A 223 -12.51 -10.69 -4.36
C PHE A 223 -13.34 -10.68 -3.07
N PRO A 224 -13.65 -11.84 -2.47
CA PRO A 224 -14.15 -11.84 -1.11
C PRO A 224 -13.11 -11.14 -0.22
N PRO A 225 -13.54 -10.38 0.81
CA PRO A 225 -12.61 -9.74 1.73
C PRO A 225 -11.65 -10.80 2.27
N ALA A 226 -10.35 -10.50 2.23
CA ALA A 226 -9.36 -11.38 2.83
C ALA A 226 -9.72 -11.55 4.33
N PRO A 227 -9.73 -12.79 4.86
CA PRO A 227 -9.94 -12.99 6.29
C PRO A 227 -8.86 -12.23 7.07
N ASP A 228 -9.27 -11.55 8.15
CA ASP A 228 -8.36 -10.85 9.06
C ASP A 228 -7.31 -11.84 9.58
N GLU A 229 -6.06 -11.72 9.09
CA GLU A 229 -4.93 -12.33 9.76
C GLU A 229 -4.69 -11.53 11.04
N ASN A 230 -5.21 -12.05 12.17
CA ASN A 230 -4.89 -11.53 13.50
C ASN A 230 -3.38 -11.66 13.74
N ILE A 231 -2.66 -10.55 13.64
CA ILE A 231 -1.24 -10.47 13.97
C ILE A 231 -1.13 -9.98 15.43
N PRO A 232 -0.57 -10.78 16.37
CA PRO A 232 -0.15 -10.25 17.65
C PRO A 232 1.03 -9.29 17.42
N GLN A 233 0.85 -8.03 17.78
CA GLN A 233 1.91 -7.03 17.70
C GLN A 233 2.69 -7.00 19.02
N ASN A 234 3.97 -7.37 18.98
CA ASN A 234 4.97 -6.92 19.94
C ASN A 234 5.74 -5.79 19.26
N VAL A 235 5.42 -4.53 19.58
CA VAL A 235 6.12 -3.35 19.05
C VAL A 235 6.99 -2.78 20.15
N ASN A 236 8.29 -2.66 19.89
CA ASN A 236 9.22 -1.92 20.74
C ASN A 236 8.88 -0.42 20.65
N ILE A 237 8.48 0.16 21.78
CA ILE A 237 8.01 1.53 21.94
C ILE A 237 9.14 2.27 22.63
N ASP A 238 9.73 3.28 21.99
CA ASP A 238 10.38 4.36 22.75
C ASP A 238 10.39 5.69 21.96
N ASN A 239 10.51 5.65 20.61
CA ASN A 239 10.33 6.86 19.77
C ASN A 239 8.95 6.98 19.08
N ASN A 240 8.10 5.97 19.19
CA ASN A 240 6.81 5.85 18.48
C ASN A 240 5.59 6.37 19.26
N HIS A 241 5.74 6.67 20.55
CA HIS A 241 4.60 6.96 21.41
C HIS A 241 3.86 8.24 21.00
N ASN A 242 4.60 9.32 20.69
CA ASN A 242 4.01 10.60 20.31
C ASN A 242 3.25 10.55 18.97
N MET A 243 3.79 9.85 17.97
CA MET A 243 3.11 9.67 16.68
C MET A 243 1.85 8.83 16.82
N PHE A 244 1.91 7.77 17.63
CA PHE A 244 0.76 6.94 17.91
C PHE A 244 -0.37 7.72 18.59
N LEU A 245 -0.06 8.49 19.65
CA LEU A 245 -1.04 9.33 20.34
C LEU A 245 -1.67 10.38 19.42
N ALA A 246 -0.86 11.04 18.59
CA ALA A 246 -1.38 12.00 17.60
C ALA A 246 -2.26 11.31 16.55
N GLY A 247 -1.89 10.11 16.10
CA GLY A 247 -2.71 9.28 15.21
C GLY A 247 -4.04 8.87 15.85
N GLN A 248 -4.05 8.51 17.13
CA GLN A 248 -5.26 8.20 17.88
C GLN A 248 -6.21 9.40 17.97
N GLN A 249 -5.69 10.58 18.29
CA GLN A 249 -6.48 11.81 18.36
C GLN A 249 -7.10 12.15 17.00
N ILE A 250 -6.31 12.11 15.93
CA ILE A 250 -6.80 12.37 14.56
C ILE A 250 -7.87 11.36 14.17
N ARG A 251 -7.62 10.06 14.39
CA ARG A 251 -8.60 9.01 14.07
C ARG A 251 -9.90 9.19 14.84
N GLN A 252 -9.84 9.52 16.13
CA GLN A 252 -11.03 9.76 16.94
C GLN A 252 -11.79 11.02 16.48
N ASN A 253 -11.10 12.09 16.08
CA ASN A 253 -11.72 13.29 15.51
C ASN A 253 -12.42 12.98 14.18
N ILE A 254 -11.84 12.12 13.33
CA ILE A 254 -12.49 11.67 12.09
C ILE A 254 -13.79 10.95 12.43
N VAL A 255 -13.77 10.01 13.38
CA VAL A 255 -14.97 9.28 13.82
C VAL A 255 -16.06 10.27 14.26
N ASN A 256 -15.71 11.17 15.19
CA ASN A 256 -16.68 12.09 15.79
C ASN A 256 -17.32 13.05 14.78
N ASN A 257 -16.58 13.46 13.74
CA ASN A 257 -17.04 14.46 12.79
C ASN A 257 -17.73 13.88 11.55
N TYR A 258 -17.46 12.61 11.20
CA TYR A 258 -17.87 12.05 9.90
C TYR A 258 -18.57 10.70 9.97
N PHE A 259 -18.52 9.98 11.11
CA PHE A 259 -19.00 8.61 11.19
C PHE A 259 -19.99 8.35 12.35
N MET A 260 -20.29 9.37 13.16
CA MET A 260 -21.33 9.31 14.21
C MET A 260 -22.73 9.11 13.64
#